data_AF-A0A1T5KYV1-F1
#
_entry.id   AF-A0A1T5KYV1-F1
#
_cell.length_a   1.000
_cell.length_b   1.000
_cell.length_c   1.000
_cell.angle_alpha   90.00
_cell.angle_beta   90.00
_cell.angle_gamma   90.00
#
_symmetry.space_group_name_H-M   'P 1'
#
loop_
_entity.id
_entity.type
_entity.pdbx_description
1 polymer ?
#
loop_
_entity_poly.entity_id
_entity_poly.type
_entity_poly.pdbx_seq_one_letter_code
_entity_poly.pdbx_strand_id
1 'polypeptide(L)'
;MAETHLSSAFFNPYAVAIDEEVAIALLADMHIRKAIERGEFDDLPGSGKPLDLPDRHDPDWWLKNLLKRERLVLLPPSIQLRKEDAALDERLDQMWSEADVRLETEEFNKRVLRGRYQPPAGPPLVTMPRDVEATVAAWADRRTVRAAEARAGVRAEAADEVRPRRRRFRRRRQ
;
A
#
# COMPACT_ATOMS: atom_id res chain seq x y z
N MET A 1 -42.72 -7.80 -26.01
CA MET A 1 -41.43 -7.83 -26.72
C MET A 1 -41.20 -6.42 -27.25
N ALA A 2 -40.44 -5.61 -26.50
CA ALA A 2 -40.15 -4.22 -26.86
C ALA A 2 -38.64 -4.11 -27.10
N GLU A 3 -38.26 -4.17 -28.37
CA GLU A 3 -36.89 -3.90 -28.81
C GLU A 3 -36.63 -2.40 -28.66
N THR A 4 -35.73 -2.07 -27.73
CA THR A 4 -35.26 -0.70 -27.54
C THR A 4 -34.14 -0.47 -28.55
N HIS A 5 -34.49 0.02 -29.74
CA HIS A 5 -33.49 0.53 -30.68
C HIS A 5 -32.93 1.85 -30.14
N LEU A 6 -31.72 1.81 -29.58
CA LEU A 6 -30.95 3.03 -29.31
C LEU A 6 -30.66 3.72 -30.65
N SER A 7 -31.14 4.96 -30.76
CA SER A 7 -30.97 5.84 -31.93
C SER A 7 -29.49 6.04 -32.28
N SER A 8 -29.12 5.68 -33.51
CA SER A 8 -27.79 5.93 -34.10
C SER A 8 -27.65 7.36 -34.62
N ALA A 9 -27.88 8.36 -33.76
CA ALA A 9 -27.47 9.72 -34.07
C ALA A 9 -26.04 9.90 -33.59
N PHE A 10 -25.16 10.41 -34.45
CA PHE A 10 -23.72 10.65 -34.24
C PHE A 10 -22.76 9.51 -34.65
N PHE A 11 -22.98 8.87 -35.80
CA PHE A 11 -21.84 8.33 -36.56
C PHE A 11 -21.24 9.47 -37.40
N ASN A 12 -20.10 10.01 -36.98
CA ASN A 12 -19.32 10.92 -37.81
C ASN A 12 -18.35 10.08 -38.66
N PRO A 13 -18.60 9.90 -39.97
CA PRO A 13 -17.76 9.07 -40.84
C PRO A 13 -16.36 9.66 -41.10
N TYR A 14 -16.08 10.87 -40.63
CA TYR A 14 -14.78 11.56 -40.73
C TYR A 14 -14.05 11.71 -39.39
N ALA A 15 -14.56 11.11 -38.30
CA ALA A 15 -13.79 11.01 -37.07
C ALA A 15 -12.64 10.03 -37.31
N VAL A 16 -11.43 10.55 -37.60
CA VAL A 16 -10.20 9.77 -37.53
C VAL A 16 -10.16 9.20 -36.12
N ALA A 17 -10.37 7.90 -35.97
CA ALA A 17 -10.17 7.20 -34.71
C ALA A 17 -8.67 7.27 -34.40
N ILE A 18 -8.27 8.32 -33.67
CA ILE A 18 -6.94 8.37 -33.08
C ILE A 18 -6.93 7.26 -32.04
N ASP A 19 -6.08 6.26 -32.26
CA ASP A 19 -5.83 5.21 -31.26
C ASP A 19 -5.49 5.87 -29.91
N GLU A 20 -5.98 5.31 -28.81
CA GLU A 20 -5.77 5.87 -27.46
C GLU A 20 -4.28 6.09 -27.16
N GLU A 21 -3.41 5.18 -27.64
CA GLU A 21 -1.95 5.31 -27.49
C GLU A 21 -1.42 6.52 -28.28
N VAL A 22 -1.93 6.76 -29.49
CA VAL A 22 -1.53 7.90 -30.32
C VAL A 22 -2.01 9.21 -29.71
N ALA A 23 -3.21 9.24 -29.12
CA ALA A 23 -3.73 10.42 -28.44
C ALA A 23 -2.87 10.77 -27.21
N ILE A 24 -2.47 9.77 -26.42
CA ILE A 24 -1.57 9.96 -25.26
C ILE A 24 -0.21 10.51 -25.73
N ALA A 25 0.37 9.94 -26.78
CA ALA A 25 1.66 10.38 -27.31
C ALA A 25 1.60 11.84 -27.80
N LEU A 26 0.56 12.21 -28.56
CA LEU A 26 0.37 13.58 -29.06
C LEU A 26 0.16 14.58 -27.93
N LEU A 27 -0.58 14.19 -26.90
CA LEU A 27 -0.80 15.02 -25.73
C LEU A 27 0.53 15.26 -24.99
N ALA A 28 1.30 14.19 -24.75
CA ALA A 28 2.62 14.27 -24.13
C ALA A 28 3.57 15.19 -24.92
N ASP A 29 3.64 15.04 -26.24
CA ASP A 29 4.44 15.89 -27.13
C ASP A 29 4.04 17.36 -27.03
N MET A 30 2.73 17.65 -27.02
CA MET A 30 2.24 19.01 -26.84
C MET A 30 2.67 19.60 -25.49
N HIS A 31 2.58 18.83 -24.40
CA HIS A 31 3.00 19.28 -23.08
C HIS A 31 4.50 19.54 -22.99
N ILE A 32 5.33 18.64 -23.55
CA ILE A 32 6.78 18.80 -23.60
C ILE A 32 7.13 20.08 -24.35
N ARG A 33 6.54 20.32 -25.52
CA ARG A 33 6.81 21.51 -26.33
C ARG A 33 6.47 22.79 -25.58
N LYS A 34 5.30 22.84 -24.92
CA LYS A 34 4.89 24.00 -24.10
C LYS A 34 5.83 24.25 -22.92
N ALA A 35 6.34 23.20 -22.28
CA ALA A 35 7.31 23.32 -21.18
C ALA A 35 8.68 23.83 -21.68
N ILE A 36 9.13 23.38 -22.86
CA ILE A 36 10.33 23.91 -23.52
C ILE A 36 10.15 25.40 -23.85
N GLU A 37 9.03 25.80 -24.45
CA GLU A 37 8.74 27.21 -24.78
C GLU A 37 8.75 28.14 -23.55
N ARG A 38 8.41 27.61 -22.38
CA ARG A 38 8.43 28.33 -21.10
C ARG A 38 9.80 28.36 -20.42
N GLY A 39 10.79 27.65 -20.96
CA GLY A 39 12.09 27.48 -20.33
C GLY A 39 12.05 26.64 -19.06
N GLU A 40 11.04 25.78 -18.87
CA GLU A 40 10.96 24.90 -17.68
C GLU A 40 12.10 23.87 -17.63
N PHE A 41 12.79 23.66 -18.75
CA PHE A 41 14.01 22.83 -18.85
C PHE A 41 15.31 23.64 -18.78
N ASP A 42 15.24 24.97 -18.71
CA ASP A 42 16.42 25.82 -18.51
C ASP A 42 16.84 25.78 -17.04
N ASP A 43 18.16 25.86 -16.77
CA ASP A 43 18.74 25.88 -15.41
C ASP A 43 18.32 24.73 -14.47
N LEU A 44 18.05 23.55 -15.02
CA LEU A 44 17.73 22.37 -14.20
C LEU A 44 18.84 22.08 -13.17
N PRO A 45 18.48 21.63 -11.95
CA PRO A 45 19.45 21.25 -10.94
C PRO A 45 20.31 20.10 -11.45
N GLY A 46 21.60 20.38 -11.69
CA GLY A 46 22.54 19.42 -12.27
C GLY A 46 22.87 19.66 -13.74
N SER A 47 22.27 20.67 -14.39
CA SER A 47 22.62 21.07 -15.75
C SER A 47 24.12 21.35 -15.88
N GLY A 48 24.75 20.81 -16.94
CA GLY A 48 26.18 20.92 -17.22
C GLY A 48 27.11 20.11 -16.30
N LYS A 49 26.60 19.46 -15.25
CA LYS A 49 27.41 18.58 -14.39
C LYS A 49 27.54 17.19 -15.01
N PRO A 50 28.69 16.50 -14.82
CA PRO A 50 28.85 15.13 -15.30
C PRO A 50 27.82 14.20 -14.63
N LEU A 51 27.25 13.29 -15.41
CA LEU A 51 26.37 12.24 -14.91
C LEU A 51 27.22 11.16 -14.21
N ASP A 52 26.73 10.68 -13.07
CA ASP A 52 27.29 9.52 -12.37
C ASP A 52 26.85 8.23 -13.09
N LEU A 53 27.59 7.89 -14.15
CA LEU A 53 27.33 6.73 -14.99
C LEU A 53 28.17 5.52 -14.52
N PRO A 54 27.63 4.29 -14.57
CA PRO A 54 28.40 3.09 -14.29
C PRO A 54 29.44 2.80 -15.38
N ASP A 55 30.57 2.19 -15.00
CA ASP A 55 31.67 1.82 -15.92
C ASP A 55 31.24 0.84 -17.04
N ARG A 56 30.18 0.06 -16.80
CA ARG A 56 29.58 -0.86 -17.78
C ARG A 56 28.21 -0.32 -18.19
N HIS A 57 27.92 -0.42 -19.49
CA HIS A 57 26.61 -0.07 -20.04
C HIS A 57 25.48 -0.83 -19.34
N ASP A 58 24.56 -0.08 -18.76
CA ASP A 58 23.39 -0.56 -18.03
C ASP A 58 22.18 0.28 -18.45
N PRO A 59 21.21 -0.27 -19.18
CA PRO A 59 20.04 0.51 -19.64
C PRO A 59 19.20 1.05 -18.47
N ASP A 60 19.25 0.39 -17.31
CA ASP A 60 18.47 0.74 -16.11
C ASP A 60 19.25 1.64 -15.15
N TRP A 61 20.40 2.20 -15.56
CA TRP A 61 21.26 3.00 -14.68
C TRP A 61 20.51 4.16 -14.03
N TRP A 62 19.68 4.86 -14.82
CA TRP A 62 18.92 6.02 -14.37
C TRP A 62 17.84 5.62 -13.35
N LEU A 63 17.20 4.47 -13.55
CA LEU A 63 16.18 3.93 -12.64
C LEU A 63 16.83 3.49 -11.32
N LYS A 64 17.97 2.80 -11.37
CA LYS A 64 18.74 2.41 -10.17
C LYS A 64 19.20 3.63 -9.38
N ASN A 65 19.65 4.68 -10.07
CA ASN A 65 20.08 5.91 -9.42
C ASN A 65 18.89 6.68 -8.81
N LEU A 66 17.75 6.68 -9.49
CA LEU A 66 16.49 7.22 -8.96
C LEU A 66 16.06 6.47 -7.70
N LEU A 67 16.01 5.14 -7.73
CA LEU A 67 15.66 4.31 -6.57
C LEU A 67 16.58 4.59 -5.39
N LYS A 68 17.89 4.70 -5.62
CA LYS A 68 18.88 5.03 -4.59
C LYS A 68 18.65 6.43 -4.01
N ARG A 69 18.41 7.44 -4.86
CA ARG A 69 18.16 8.82 -4.47
C ARG A 69 16.90 8.95 -3.61
N GLU A 70 15.82 8.32 -4.05
CA GLU A 70 14.52 8.33 -3.37
C GLU A 70 14.46 7.32 -2.21
N ARG A 71 15.54 6.56 -1.96
CA ARG A 71 15.62 5.49 -0.95
C ARG A 71 14.50 4.45 -1.07
N LEU A 72 14.10 4.17 -2.31
CA LEU A 72 13.09 3.18 -2.64
C LEU A 72 13.73 1.80 -2.76
N VAL A 73 13.15 0.82 -2.09
CA VAL A 73 13.62 -0.57 -2.12
C VAL A 73 12.61 -1.40 -2.91
N LEU A 74 13.00 -1.85 -4.11
CA LEU A 74 12.29 -2.90 -4.83
C LEU A 74 12.68 -4.25 -4.25
N LEU A 75 11.76 -4.85 -3.49
CA LEU A 75 11.96 -6.19 -2.94
C LEU A 75 11.57 -7.23 -3.98
N PRO A 76 12.32 -8.33 -4.09
CA PRO A 76 11.85 -9.50 -4.82
C PRO A 76 10.48 -9.92 -4.28
N PRO A 77 9.56 -10.42 -5.15
CA PRO A 77 8.21 -10.80 -4.73
C PRO A 77 8.17 -11.75 -3.52
N SER A 78 9.15 -12.65 -3.41
CA SER A 78 9.26 -13.58 -2.28
C SER A 78 9.53 -12.91 -0.94
N ILE A 79 10.38 -11.86 -0.92
CA ILE A 79 10.67 -11.11 0.30
C ILE A 79 9.52 -10.17 0.63
N GLN A 80 8.91 -9.56 -0.39
CA GLN A 80 7.73 -8.72 -0.20
C GLN A 80 6.58 -9.50 0.44
N LEU A 81 6.23 -10.68 -0.08
CA LEU A 81 5.17 -11.52 0.47
C LEU A 81 5.48 -11.98 1.90
N ARG A 82 6.75 -12.25 2.23
CA ARG A 82 7.15 -12.58 3.61
C ARG A 82 6.94 -11.41 4.56
N LYS A 83 7.28 -10.19 4.13
CA LYS A 83 7.07 -8.98 4.93
C LYS A 83 5.57 -8.70 5.11
N GLU A 84 4.79 -8.85 4.04
CA GLU A 84 3.34 -8.68 4.06
C GLU A 84 2.64 -9.69 4.98
N ASP A 85 3.09 -10.95 4.97
CA ASP A 85 2.61 -12.01 5.87
C ASP A 85 2.90 -11.70 7.34
N ALA A 86 4.13 -11.27 7.65
CA ALA A 86 4.53 -10.90 9.00
C ALA A 86 3.72 -9.69 9.55
N ALA A 87 3.34 -8.76 8.68
CA ALA A 87 2.54 -7.59 9.03
C ALA A 87 1.03 -7.79 8.84
N LEU A 88 0.57 -8.98 8.43
CA LEU A 88 -0.83 -9.20 8.07
C LEU A 88 -1.74 -9.09 9.30
N ASP A 89 -1.38 -9.75 10.40
CA ASP A 89 -2.20 -9.74 11.62
C ASP A 89 -2.40 -8.33 12.19
N GLU A 90 -1.35 -7.51 12.22
CA GLU A 90 -1.43 -6.10 12.64
C GLU A 90 -2.35 -5.29 11.72
N ARG A 91 -2.31 -5.54 10.41
CA ARG A 91 -3.16 -4.86 9.43
C ARG A 91 -4.63 -5.25 9.58
N LEU A 92 -4.91 -6.54 9.76
CA LEU A 92 -6.25 -7.05 10.02
C LEU A 92 -6.82 -6.51 11.33
N ASP A 93 -5.96 -6.29 12.33
CA ASP A 93 -6.34 -5.74 13.62
C ASP A 93 -6.83 -4.27 13.56
N GLN A 94 -6.52 -3.55 12.48
CA GLN A 94 -7.06 -2.21 12.20
C GLN A 94 -8.44 -2.24 11.52
N MET A 95 -8.88 -3.39 11.01
CA MET A 95 -10.15 -3.54 10.31
C MET A 95 -11.30 -3.74 11.30
N TRP A 96 -12.50 -3.26 10.92
CA TRP A 96 -13.67 -3.24 11.80
C TRP A 96 -14.68 -4.33 11.46
N SER A 97 -14.73 -4.77 10.21
CA SER A 97 -15.67 -5.77 9.70
C SER A 97 -14.98 -7.10 9.44
N GLU A 98 -15.67 -8.19 9.78
CA GLU A 98 -15.25 -9.54 9.41
C GLU A 98 -15.15 -9.71 7.89
N ALA A 99 -16.06 -9.06 7.13
CA ALA A 99 -16.05 -9.12 5.67
C ALA A 99 -14.77 -8.51 5.08
N ASP A 100 -14.27 -7.42 5.66
CA ASP A 100 -13.04 -6.77 5.23
C ASP A 100 -11.82 -7.65 5.54
N VAL A 101 -11.80 -8.29 6.70
CA VAL A 101 -10.75 -9.24 7.10
C VAL A 101 -10.71 -10.45 6.16
N ARG A 102 -11.87 -11.01 5.83
CA ARG A 102 -12.00 -12.10 4.87
C ARG A 102 -11.48 -11.69 3.50
N LEU A 103 -11.91 -10.54 3.00
CA LEU A 103 -11.46 -9.99 1.71
C LEU A 103 -9.95 -9.75 1.66
N GLU A 104 -9.37 -9.09 2.67
CA GLU A 104 -7.92 -8.83 2.71
C GLU A 104 -7.11 -10.13 2.75
N THR A 105 -7.58 -11.13 3.48
CA THR A 105 -6.93 -12.45 3.56
C THR A 105 -6.99 -13.17 2.21
N GLU A 106 -8.13 -13.10 1.52
CA GLU A 106 -8.29 -13.64 0.17
C GLU A 106 -7.39 -12.93 -0.86
N GLU A 107 -7.31 -11.60 -0.81
CA GLU A 107 -6.43 -10.82 -1.69
C GLU A 107 -4.95 -11.11 -1.42
N PHE A 108 -4.56 -11.27 -0.16
CA PHE A 108 -3.23 -11.76 0.19
C PHE A 108 -2.97 -13.16 -0.40
N ASN A 109 -3.91 -14.10 -0.25
CA ASN A 109 -3.79 -15.44 -0.80
C ASN A 109 -3.68 -15.45 -2.33
N LYS A 110 -4.45 -14.60 -3.04
CA LYS A 110 -4.34 -14.42 -4.49
C LYS A 110 -2.93 -13.98 -4.90
N ARG A 111 -2.33 -13.03 -4.17
CA ARG A 111 -0.95 -12.58 -4.41
C ARG A 111 0.07 -13.69 -4.17
N VAL A 112 -0.08 -14.46 -3.09
CA VAL A 112 0.79 -15.61 -2.79
C VAL A 112 0.69 -16.66 -3.90
N LEU A 113 -0.52 -17.03 -4.31
CA LEU A 113 -0.74 -18.00 -5.38
C LEU A 113 -0.14 -17.51 -6.70
N ARG A 114 -0.39 -16.25 -7.09
CA ARG A 114 0.21 -15.66 -8.29
C ARG A 114 1.73 -15.75 -8.28
N GLY A 115 2.36 -15.42 -7.15
CA GLY A 115 3.82 -15.52 -7.00
C GLY A 115 4.35 -16.94 -7.12
N ARG A 116 3.56 -17.96 -6.76
CA ARG A 116 3.94 -19.38 -6.89
C ARG A 116 3.84 -19.91 -8.31
N TYR A 117 2.92 -19.38 -9.11
CA TYR A 117 2.73 -19.77 -10.51
C TYR A 117 3.63 -18.99 -11.48
N GLN A 118 4.44 -18.06 -10.98
CA GLN A 118 5.39 -17.30 -11.79
C GLN A 118 6.82 -17.84 -11.64
N PRO A 119 7.66 -17.79 -12.69
CA PRO A 119 9.07 -18.12 -12.55
C PRO A 119 9.71 -17.31 -11.42
N PRO A 120 10.51 -17.94 -10.53
CA PRO A 120 11.04 -17.27 -9.36
C PRO A 120 12.00 -16.16 -9.78
N ALA A 121 11.58 -14.91 -9.59
CA ALA A 121 12.44 -13.73 -9.69
C ALA A 121 13.14 -13.51 -8.34
N GLY A 122 14.14 -14.35 -8.02
CA GLY A 122 14.96 -14.22 -6.81
C GLY A 122 14.86 -15.41 -5.84
N PRO A 123 15.04 -15.19 -4.53
CA PRO A 123 14.98 -16.26 -3.53
C PRO A 123 13.64 -17.01 -3.58
N PRO A 124 13.61 -18.31 -3.23
CA PRO A 124 12.39 -19.11 -3.31
C PRO A 124 11.26 -18.53 -2.45
N LEU A 125 10.04 -18.56 -2.98
CA LEU A 125 8.84 -18.15 -2.26
C LEU A 125 8.44 -19.23 -1.26
N VAL A 126 8.66 -18.95 0.03
CA VAL A 126 8.34 -19.87 1.14
C VAL A 126 6.94 -19.60 1.72
N THR A 127 6.46 -18.35 1.64
CA THR A 127 5.18 -17.92 2.22
C THR A 127 3.99 -18.72 1.66
N MET A 128 3.23 -19.38 2.53
CA MET A 128 2.06 -20.17 2.17
C MET A 128 0.78 -19.31 2.21
N PRO A 129 -0.25 -19.64 1.41
CA PRO A 129 -1.59 -19.08 1.60
C PRO A 129 -2.08 -19.38 3.02
N ARG A 130 -2.79 -18.44 3.64
CA ARG A 130 -3.42 -18.64 4.96
C ARG A 130 -4.82 -19.23 4.82
N ASP A 131 -5.23 -20.02 5.80
CA ASP A 131 -6.63 -20.41 5.93
C ASP A 131 -7.46 -19.19 6.35
N VAL A 132 -8.46 -18.87 5.54
CA VAL A 132 -9.28 -17.67 5.68
C VAL A 132 -10.14 -17.74 6.95
N GLU A 133 -10.82 -18.85 7.18
CA GLU A 133 -11.72 -18.99 8.32
C GLU A 133 -10.93 -19.09 9.63
N ALA A 134 -9.79 -19.78 9.62
CA ALA A 134 -8.90 -19.80 10.78
C ALA A 134 -8.33 -18.40 11.11
N THR A 135 -8.02 -17.60 10.08
CA THR A 135 -7.51 -16.22 10.26
C THR A 135 -8.59 -15.30 10.82
N VAL A 136 -9.82 -15.41 10.31
CA VAL A 136 -10.98 -14.64 10.81
C VAL A 136 -11.28 -15.00 12.27
N ALA A 137 -11.28 -16.29 12.62
CA ALA A 137 -11.48 -16.73 14.00
C ALA A 137 -10.40 -16.17 14.93
N ALA A 138 -9.12 -16.25 14.55
CA ALA A 138 -8.03 -15.69 15.33
C ALA A 138 -8.13 -14.16 15.49
N TRP A 139 -8.56 -13.43 14.46
CA TRP A 139 -8.83 -11.99 14.54
C TRP A 139 -9.96 -11.67 15.53
N ALA A 140 -11.06 -12.41 15.46
CA ALA A 140 -12.19 -12.23 16.37
C ALA A 140 -11.77 -12.47 17.83
N ASP A 141 -11.01 -13.53 18.08
CA ASP A 141 -10.46 -13.84 19.40
C ASP A 141 -9.58 -12.69 19.92
N ARG A 142 -8.61 -12.22 19.12
CA ARG A 142 -7.76 -11.07 19.50
C ARG A 142 -8.57 -9.83 19.86
N ARG A 143 -9.66 -9.57 19.12
CA ARG A 143 -10.55 -8.43 19.39
C ARG A 143 -11.33 -8.60 20.69
N THR A 144 -11.81 -9.80 21.00
CA THR A 144 -12.51 -10.06 22.28
C THR A 144 -11.59 -9.88 23.47
N VAL A 145 -10.33 -10.35 23.38
CA VAL A 145 -9.30 -10.17 24.41
C VAL A 145 -9.03 -8.68 24.63
N ARG A 146 -8.76 -7.92 23.57
CA ARG A 146 -8.55 -6.46 23.66
C ARG A 146 -9.74 -5.72 24.27
N ALA A 147 -10.97 -6.10 23.91
CA ALA A 147 -12.17 -5.51 24.48
C ALA A 147 -12.34 -5.84 25.97
N ALA A 148 -11.99 -7.07 26.39
CA ALA A 148 -12.01 -7.47 27.79
C ALA A 148 -10.95 -6.72 28.62
N GLU A 149 -9.74 -6.58 28.09
CA GLU A 149 -8.65 -5.81 28.70
C GLU A 149 -9.01 -4.33 28.84
N ALA A 150 -9.58 -3.71 27.80
CA ALA A 150 -10.03 -2.32 27.87
C ALA A 150 -11.10 -2.11 28.95
N ARG A 151 -12.08 -3.03 29.06
CA ARG A 151 -13.10 -3.00 30.13
C ARG A 151 -12.48 -3.17 31.52
N ALA A 152 -11.49 -4.05 31.66
CA ALA A 152 -10.78 -4.26 32.92
C ALA A 152 -9.97 -3.01 33.32
N GLY A 153 -9.32 -2.35 32.37
CA GLY A 153 -8.60 -1.08 32.57
C GLY A 153 -9.52 0.02 33.08
N VAL A 154 -10.66 0.25 32.41
CA VAL A 154 -11.67 1.23 32.85
C VAL A 154 -12.18 0.93 34.27
N ARG A 155 -12.42 -0.36 34.58
CA ARG A 155 -12.84 -0.77 35.93
C ARG A 155 -11.76 -0.52 36.99
N ALA A 156 -10.49 -0.77 36.66
CA ALA A 156 -9.38 -0.54 37.57
C ALA A 156 -9.15 0.96 37.83
N GLU A 157 -9.25 1.79 36.79
CA GLU A 157 -9.16 3.25 36.90
C GLU A 157 -10.30 3.83 37.76
N ALA A 158 -11.54 3.41 37.52
CA ALA A 158 -12.68 3.78 38.36
C ALA A 158 -12.51 3.34 39.83
N ALA A 159 -11.89 2.18 40.08
CA ALA A 159 -11.61 1.71 41.43
C ALA A 159 -10.51 2.51 42.14
N ASP A 160 -9.52 3.03 41.40
CA ASP A 160 -8.45 3.88 41.95
C ASP A 160 -8.97 5.29 42.27
N GLU A 161 -9.85 5.85 41.44
CA GLU A 161 -10.50 7.15 41.71
C GLU A 161 -11.35 7.13 42.99
N VAL A 162 -12.02 6.01 43.28
CA VAL A 162 -12.87 5.87 44.48
C VAL A 162 -12.04 5.62 45.75
N ARG A 163 -10.73 5.34 45.66
CA ARG A 163 -9.90 5.05 46.83
C ARG A 163 -9.63 6.33 47.64
N PRO A 164 -10.11 6.45 48.89
CA PRO A 164 -9.91 7.66 49.67
C PRO A 164 -8.42 7.87 49.97
N ARG A 165 -7.88 9.02 49.55
CA ARG A 165 -6.51 9.47 49.87
C ARG A 165 -6.34 9.51 51.39
N ARG A 166 -5.80 8.44 51.99
CA ARG A 166 -5.52 8.34 53.43
C ARG A 166 -4.62 9.51 53.83
N ARG A 167 -5.22 10.54 54.46
CA ARG A 167 -4.51 11.66 55.10
C ARG A 167 -3.53 11.09 56.11
N ARG A 168 -2.23 11.14 55.79
CA ARG A 168 -1.14 10.80 56.72
C ARG A 168 -1.06 11.89 57.78
N PHE A 169 -1.85 11.77 58.84
CA PHE A 169 -1.66 12.55 60.06
C PHE A 169 -0.34 12.10 60.71
N ARG A 170 0.74 12.87 60.47
CA ARG A 170 1.97 12.79 61.26
C ARG A 170 1.67 13.31 62.67
N ARG A 171 1.45 12.41 63.62
CA ARG A 171 1.53 12.73 65.05
C ARG A 171 2.98 13.09 65.38
N ARG A 172 3.26 14.39 65.56
CA ARG A 172 4.44 14.85 66.31
C ARG A 172 4.26 14.40 67.76
N ARG A 173 5.15 13.52 68.24
CA ARG A 173 5.34 13.28 69.68
C ARG A 173 6.23 14.40 70.24
N GLN A 174 5.82 14.87 71.42
CA GLN A 174 6.58 15.75 72.31
C GLN A 174 7.82 15.04 72.83
#